data_AF-A0A375YSD1-F1
#
_entry.id   AF-A0A375YSD1-F1
#
_cell.length_a   1.000
_cell.length_b   1.000
_cell.length_c   1.000
_cell.angle_alpha   90.00
_cell.angle_beta   90.00
_cell.angle_gamma   90.00
#
_symmetry.space_group_name_H-M   'P 1'
#
loop_
_entity.id
_entity.type
_entity.pdbx_description
1 polymer ?
#
loop_
_entity_poly.entity_id
_entity_poly.type
_entity_poly.pdbx_seq_one_letter_code
_entity_poly.pdbx_strand_id
1 'polypeptide(L)'
;MTLSSKIVDDRAKDPAVVLPYLVGKPLPATEVHEAFGHRRSAYYKAAREGRLITADNLIKAAKYFQLNPLELLIRYGLIDQESVAQYVESQRALPRLRDLRFDPNRSPL
;
A
#
# COMPACT_ATOMS: atom_id res chain seq x y z
N MET A 1 20.04 13.17 2.64
CA MET A 1 19.35 12.46 1.55
C MET A 1 17.99 13.09 1.37
N THR A 2 17.84 13.93 0.37
CA THR A 2 16.61 14.67 0.10
C THR A 2 15.62 13.73 -0.59
N LEU A 3 14.62 13.24 0.14
CA LEU A 3 13.41 12.65 -0.46
C LEU A 3 12.70 13.78 -1.20
N SER A 4 13.08 14.01 -2.45
CA SER A 4 12.24 14.73 -3.41
C SER A 4 11.05 13.83 -3.71
N SER A 5 10.11 13.76 -2.77
CA SER A 5 8.79 13.18 -3.00
C SER A 5 8.06 14.17 -3.91
N LYS A 6 8.30 14.05 -5.22
CA LYS A 6 7.24 14.42 -6.16
C LYS A 6 6.02 13.65 -5.70
N ILE A 7 4.95 14.35 -5.35
CA ILE A 7 3.63 13.76 -5.10
C ILE A 7 3.28 12.99 -6.37
N VAL A 8 3.51 11.67 -6.36
CA VAL A 8 3.14 10.84 -7.51
C VAL A 8 1.73 10.35 -7.26
N ASP A 9 0.78 11.08 -7.82
CA ASP A 9 -0.60 10.65 -7.92
C ASP A 9 -0.75 9.71 -9.12
N ASP A 10 -0.89 8.42 -8.81
CA ASP A 10 -1.08 7.35 -9.79
C ASP A 10 -2.53 6.84 -9.81
N ARG A 11 -3.48 7.52 -9.14
CA ARG A 11 -4.89 7.09 -8.98
C ARG A 11 -5.58 6.73 -10.30
N ALA A 12 -5.29 7.49 -11.36
CA ALA A 12 -5.87 7.29 -12.68
C ALA A 12 -5.02 6.41 -13.61
N LYS A 13 -3.85 5.94 -13.16
CA LYS A 13 -2.90 5.20 -14.00
C LYS A 13 -3.10 3.69 -13.87
N ASP A 14 -3.02 3.01 -15.00
CA ASP A 14 -3.03 1.55 -15.02
C ASP A 14 -1.80 1.00 -14.26
N PRO A 15 -1.96 0.06 -13.32
CA PRO A 15 -0.84 -0.64 -12.67
C PRO A 15 0.16 -1.27 -13.65
N ALA A 16 -0.28 -1.64 -14.86
CA ALA A 16 0.60 -2.14 -15.92
C ALA A 16 1.64 -1.11 -16.39
N VAL A 17 1.43 0.19 -16.12
CA VAL A 17 2.39 1.27 -16.39
C VAL A 17 3.24 1.58 -15.15
N VAL A 18 2.62 1.59 -13.97
CA VAL A 18 3.27 2.00 -12.72
C VAL A 18 4.24 0.94 -12.20
N LEU A 19 3.86 -0.34 -12.27
CA LEU A 19 4.67 -1.43 -11.70
C LEU A 19 6.03 -1.61 -12.39
N PRO A 20 6.15 -1.60 -13.74
CA PRO A 20 7.46 -1.65 -14.39
C PRO A 20 8.41 -0.53 -13.93
N TYR A 21 7.86 0.67 -13.72
CA TYR A 21 8.63 1.80 -13.19
C TYR A 21 9.15 1.53 -11.77
N LEU A 22 8.30 1.02 -10.89
CA LEU A 22 8.68 0.73 -9.49
C LEU A 22 9.63 -0.45 -9.37
N VAL A 23 9.48 -1.47 -10.21
CA VAL A 23 10.38 -2.63 -10.23
C VAL A 23 11.71 -2.29 -10.94
N GLY A 24 11.75 -1.24 -11.77
CA GLY A 24 12.95 -0.80 -12.48
C GLY A 24 13.30 -1.68 -13.69
N LYS A 25 12.36 -2.47 -14.19
CA LYS A 25 12.53 -3.31 -15.39
C LYS A 25 11.21 -3.45 -16.15
N PRO A 26 11.24 -3.74 -17.46
CA PRO A 26 10.04 -4.09 -18.21
C PRO A 26 9.34 -5.30 -17.60
N LEU A 27 8.02 -5.26 -17.49
CA LEU A 27 7.18 -6.39 -17.08
C LEU A 27 6.22 -6.75 -18.21
N PRO A 28 6.06 -8.04 -18.55
CA PRO A 28 4.97 -8.49 -19.40
C PRO A 28 3.62 -8.15 -18.76
N ALA A 29 2.65 -7.73 -19.57
CA ALA A 29 1.30 -7.45 -19.07
C ALA A 29 0.68 -8.67 -18.37
N THR A 30 1.00 -9.89 -18.81
CA THR A 30 0.54 -11.14 -18.17
C THR A 30 1.04 -11.27 -16.73
N GLU A 31 2.31 -10.91 -16.47
CA GLU A 31 2.89 -10.94 -15.12
C GLU A 31 2.18 -9.93 -14.20
N VAL A 32 1.84 -8.76 -14.72
CA VAL A 32 1.03 -7.77 -13.98
C VAL A 32 -0.36 -8.33 -13.67
N HIS A 33 -1.07 -8.91 -14.64
CA HIS A 33 -2.40 -9.48 -14.37
C HIS A 33 -2.34 -10.58 -13.30
N GLU A 34 -1.32 -11.45 -13.36
CA GLU A 34 -1.10 -12.53 -12.40
C GLU A 34 -0.80 -12.01 -11.00
N ALA A 35 -0.04 -10.92 -10.87
CA ALA A 35 0.23 -10.26 -9.60
C ALA A 35 -1.08 -9.76 -8.94
N PHE A 36 -2.05 -9.32 -9.73
CA PHE A 36 -3.40 -8.98 -9.27
C PHE A 36 -4.30 -10.21 -9.07
N GLY A 37 -3.83 -11.43 -9.36
CA GLY A 37 -4.61 -12.65 -9.27
C GLY A 37 -5.67 -12.80 -10.36
N HIS A 38 -5.50 -12.12 -11.48
CA HIS A 38 -6.46 -12.11 -12.58
C HIS A 38 -5.86 -12.70 -13.85
N ARG A 39 -6.69 -13.39 -14.62
CA ARG A 39 -6.42 -13.61 -16.04
C ARG A 39 -6.65 -12.28 -16.79
N ARG A 40 -6.05 -12.14 -17.98
CA ARG A 40 -6.13 -10.90 -18.80
C ARG A 40 -7.55 -10.31 -18.90
N SER A 41 -8.55 -11.11 -19.28
CA SER A 41 -9.93 -10.63 -19.43
C SER A 41 -10.55 -10.17 -18.11
N ALA A 42 -10.26 -10.87 -17.00
CA ALA A 42 -10.74 -10.50 -15.67
C ALA A 42 -10.08 -9.22 -15.15
N TYR A 43 -8.80 -9.00 -15.46
CA TYR A 43 -8.06 -7.78 -15.12
C TYR A 43 -8.71 -6.55 -15.74
N TYR A 44 -8.90 -6.54 -17.07
CA TYR A 44 -9.52 -5.41 -17.76
C TYR A 44 -10.99 -5.22 -17.36
N LYS A 45 -11.72 -6.31 -17.08
CA LYS A 45 -13.09 -6.22 -16.54
C LYS A 45 -13.09 -5.53 -15.18
N ALA A 46 -12.20 -5.93 -14.27
CA ALA A 46 -12.07 -5.32 -12.94
C ALA A 46 -11.63 -3.84 -13.04
N ALA A 47 -10.70 -3.51 -13.95
CA ALA A 47 -10.27 -2.14 -14.18
C ALA A 47 -11.44 -1.26 -14.64
N ARG A 48 -12.18 -1.71 -15.65
CA ARG A 48 -13.35 -1.00 -16.19
C ARG A 48 -14.46 -0.81 -15.17
N GLU A 49 -14.63 -1.77 -14.27
CA GLU A 49 -15.64 -1.72 -13.21
C GLU A 49 -15.14 -1.02 -11.94
N GLY A 50 -13.92 -0.47 -11.93
CA GLY A 50 -13.36 0.23 -10.77
C GLY A 50 -13.01 -0.69 -9.59
N ARG A 51 -12.93 -2.00 -9.82
CA ARG A 51 -12.68 -3.03 -8.80
C ARG A 51 -11.25 -3.57 -8.80
N LEU A 52 -10.39 -3.05 -9.66
CA LEU A 52 -8.99 -3.46 -9.73
C LEU A 52 -8.16 -2.83 -8.60
N ILE A 53 -8.34 -1.53 -8.37
CA ILE A 53 -7.58 -0.76 -7.39
C ILE A 53 -8.24 -0.90 -6.02
N THR A 54 -7.91 -1.98 -5.32
CA THR A 54 -8.35 -2.25 -3.95
C THR A 54 -7.13 -2.51 -3.07
N ALA A 55 -7.28 -2.36 -1.75
CA ALA A 55 -6.19 -2.58 -0.82
C ALA A 55 -5.63 -4.01 -0.96
N ASP A 56 -6.52 -5.01 -1.00
CA ASP A 56 -6.14 -6.42 -1.14
C ASP A 56 -5.36 -6.69 -2.42
N ASN A 57 -5.84 -6.14 -3.54
CA ASN A 57 -5.20 -6.33 -4.84
C ASN A 57 -3.83 -5.66 -4.90
N LEU A 58 -3.72 -4.42 -4.39
CA LEU A 58 -2.44 -3.71 -4.35
C LEU A 58 -1.45 -4.39 -3.41
N ILE A 59 -1.89 -4.87 -2.24
CA ILE A 59 -1.04 -5.62 -1.31
C ILE A 59 -0.56 -6.93 -1.96
N LYS A 60 -1.45 -7.63 -2.68
CA LYS A 60 -1.09 -8.86 -3.39
C LYS A 60 -0.05 -8.59 -4.47
N ALA A 61 -0.25 -7.56 -5.29
CA ALA A 61 0.69 -7.17 -6.34
C ALA A 61 2.04 -6.73 -5.74
N ALA A 62 2.03 -5.92 -4.68
CA ALA A 62 3.24 -5.51 -3.98
C ALA A 62 4.04 -6.72 -3.46
N LYS A 63 3.37 -7.69 -2.84
CA LYS A 63 4.00 -8.94 -2.37
C LYS A 63 4.58 -9.76 -3.52
N TYR A 64 3.86 -9.87 -4.63
CA TYR A 64 4.33 -10.59 -5.83
C TYR A 64 5.65 -10.02 -6.34
N PHE A 65 5.76 -8.68 -6.41
CA PHE A 65 6.96 -7.98 -6.89
C PHE A 65 7.97 -7.61 -5.80
N GLN A 66 7.77 -8.05 -4.55
CA GLN A 66 8.61 -7.70 -3.40
C GLN A 66 8.75 -6.18 -3.17
N LEU A 67 7.72 -5.42 -3.52
CA LEU A 67 7.61 -3.99 -3.26
C LEU A 67 7.04 -3.72 -1.86
N ASN A 68 7.28 -2.53 -1.33
CA ASN A 68 6.60 -2.07 -0.13
C ASN A 68 5.09 -1.87 -0.43
N PRO A 69 4.17 -2.58 0.24
CA PRO A 69 2.73 -2.41 0.00
C PRO A 69 2.24 -0.98 0.26
N LEU A 70 2.82 -0.27 1.24
CA LEU A 70 2.46 1.12 1.53
C LEU A 70 2.75 2.06 0.36
N GLU A 71 3.80 1.79 -0.42
CA GLU A 71 4.15 2.59 -1.60
C GLU A 71 2.99 2.58 -2.62
N LEU A 72 2.40 1.41 -2.87
CA LEU A 72 1.25 1.29 -3.78
C LEU A 72 -0.01 1.91 -3.17
N LEU A 73 -0.28 1.68 -1.89
CA LEU A 73 -1.47 2.22 -1.23
C LEU A 73 -1.47 3.75 -1.21
N ILE A 74 -0.31 4.37 -1.02
CA ILE A 74 -0.16 5.84 -1.05
C ILE A 74 -0.31 6.38 -2.48
N ARG A 75 0.42 5.82 -3.45
CA ARG A 75 0.37 6.26 -4.86
C ARG A 75 -1.02 6.19 -5.48
N TYR A 76 -1.77 5.14 -5.13
CA TYR A 76 -3.16 4.96 -5.57
C TYR A 76 -4.17 5.65 -4.65
N GLY A 77 -3.73 6.36 -3.61
CA GLY A 77 -4.59 7.19 -2.77
C GLY A 77 -5.51 6.43 -1.82
N LEU A 78 -5.24 5.15 -1.55
CA LEU A 78 -5.99 4.36 -0.57
C LEU A 78 -5.58 4.69 0.86
N ILE A 79 -4.36 5.19 1.04
CA ILE A 79 -3.85 5.70 2.31
C ILE A 79 -3.19 7.04 2.05
N ASP A 80 -3.45 8.00 2.91
CA ASP A 80 -2.78 9.30 2.85
C ASP A 80 -1.39 9.25 3.53
N GLN A 81 -0.40 9.92 2.93
CA GLN A 81 0.97 9.93 3.44
C GLN A 81 1.08 10.56 4.83
N GLU A 82 0.29 11.59 5.12
CA GLU A 82 0.25 12.23 6.43
C GLU A 82 -0.29 11.26 7.48
N SER A 83 -1.32 10.50 7.14
CA SER A 83 -1.88 9.45 8.02
C SER A 83 -0.83 8.41 8.41
N VAL A 84 0.05 8.02 7.48
CA VAL A 84 1.17 7.10 7.78
C VAL A 84 2.19 7.75 8.71
N ALA A 85 2.54 9.02 8.46
CA ALA A 85 3.49 9.75 9.31
C ALA A 85 2.96 9.90 10.74
N GLN A 86 1.69 10.30 10.90
CA GLN A 86 1.01 10.40 12.19
C GLN A 86 0.96 9.04 12.90
N TYR A 87 0.67 7.96 12.18
CA TYR A 87 0.68 6.61 12.75
C TYR A 87 2.07 6.24 13.29
N VAL A 88 3.12 6.41 12.50
CA VAL A 88 4.50 6.09 12.92
C VAL A 88 4.92 6.92 14.14
N GLU A 89 4.57 8.20 14.19
CA GLU A 89 4.86 9.07 15.32
C GLU A 89 4.11 8.61 16.59
N SER A 90 2.82 8.26 16.47
CA SER A 90 2.06 7.72 17.60
C SER A 90 2.64 6.43 18.17
N GLN A 91 3.18 5.54 17.33
CA GLN A 91 3.83 4.31 17.77
C GLN A 91 5.13 4.57 18.55
N ARG A 92 5.80 5.71 18.32
CA ARG A 92 6.97 6.11 19.12
C ARG A 92 6.57 6.66 20.49
N ALA A 93 5.44 7.36 20.55
CA ALA A 93 4.93 7.99 21.77
C ALA A 93 4.17 7.03 22.69
N LEU A 94 3.63 5.92 22.15
CA LEU A 94 2.91 4.93 22.95
C LEU A 94 3.87 4.16 23.87
N PRO A 95 3.57 4.07 25.19
CA PRO A 95 4.23 3.11 26.06
C PRO A 95 4.09 1.73 25.41
N ARG A 96 5.16 0.94 25.37
CA ARG A 96 5.05 -0.40 24.78
C ARG A 96 4.01 -1.16 25.60
N LEU A 97 3.19 -2.00 24.95
CA LEU A 97 2.16 -2.76 25.67
C LEU A 97 2.72 -3.56 26.87
N ARG A 98 4.00 -3.96 26.81
CA ARG A 98 4.73 -4.62 27.89
C ARG A 98 5.01 -3.73 29.12
N ASP A 99 5.03 -2.41 28.93
CA ASP A 99 5.27 -1.39 29.96
C ASP A 99 3.95 -1.00 30.65
N LEU A 100 2.82 -1.22 29.98
CA LEU A 100 1.48 -1.11 30.55
C LEU A 100 1.19 -2.35 31.42
N ARG A 101 1.80 -2.41 32.60
CA ARG A 101 1.36 -3.35 33.63
C ARG A 101 -0.04 -2.93 34.09
N PHE A 102 -1.01 -3.84 33.98
CA PHE A 102 -2.28 -3.69 34.67
C PHE A 102 -1.98 -3.59 36.17
N ASP A 103 -2.21 -2.41 36.74
CA ASP A 103 -2.10 -2.21 38.19
C ASP A 103 -3.48 -2.49 38.79
N PRO A 104 -3.69 -3.67 39.41
CA PRO A 104 -4.98 -4.01 40.02
C PRO A 104 -5.31 -3.14 41.23
N ASN A 105 -4.35 -2.36 41.73
CA ASN A 105 -4.51 -1.49 42.89
C ASN A 105 -4.79 -0.02 42.52
N ARG A 106 -4.86 0.31 41.22
CA ARG A 106 -5.22 1.65 40.76
C ARG A 106 -6.73 1.82 40.88
N SER A 107 -7.19 2.34 42.02
CA SER A 107 -8.60 2.69 42.22
C SER A 107 -9.05 3.71 41.15
N PRO A 108 -10.20 3.51 40.49
CA PRO A 108 -10.78 4.51 39.61
C PRO A 108 -11.17 5.75 40.45
N LEU A 109 -10.79 6.92 39.95
CA LEU A 109 -11.27 8.21 40.46
C LEU A 109 -12.73 8.44 40.07
#